data_AF-A0A9N7U643-F1
#
_entry.id   AF-A0A9N7U643-F1
#
_cell.length_a   1.000
_cell.length_b   1.000
_cell.length_c   1.000
_cell.angle_alpha   90.00
_cell.angle_beta   90.00
_cell.angle_gamma   90.00
#
_symmetry.space_group_name_H-M   'P 1'
#
loop_
_entity.id
_entity.type
_entity.pdbx_description
1 polymer ?
#
loop_
_entity_poly.entity_id
_entity_poly.type
_entity_poly.pdbx_seq_one_letter_code
_entity_poly.pdbx_strand_id
1 'polypeptide(L)'
;MAAMCGPDRPGTMQYCSTRGGVHGWDFRDVLFSGYAPDGGMFMPENVPVLSPDTVRGWGGRSYPELVVEVASLFIPNQLIPRLDLEVLVSEALSGFSLPEVVRVARLKDGLSVLELFHGETLAFKDLAMTCTVRFLEYFLQKEKRRATVVVGTSGDTGGSAIQSAKGLSGLDLVVVYPQGRITPVQEKHMTTCLEDNVHVFAADGSSDDIDQPLRRLFADQELVKSHGS
;
A
#
# COMPACT_ATOMS: atom_id res chain seq x y z
N MET A 1 8.98 -32.85 16.08
CA MET A 1 10.04 -33.17 15.10
C MET A 1 10.40 -31.85 14.45
N ALA A 2 11.57 -31.31 14.81
CA ALA A 2 12.00 -29.98 14.36
C ALA A 2 12.10 -29.98 12.82
N ALA A 3 11.29 -29.16 12.17
CA ALA A 3 11.44 -28.90 10.74
C ALA A 3 12.77 -28.18 10.57
N MET A 4 13.73 -28.87 9.95
CA MET A 4 15.02 -28.31 9.62
C MET A 4 14.81 -27.14 8.66
N CYS A 5 15.27 -25.95 9.07
CA CYS A 5 15.45 -24.81 8.17
C CYS A 5 16.18 -25.29 6.92
N GLY A 6 15.56 -25.07 5.76
CA GLY A 6 16.20 -25.25 4.47
C GLY A 6 17.43 -24.34 4.32
N PRO A 7 18.28 -24.59 3.31
CA PRO A 7 19.54 -23.87 3.16
C PRO A 7 19.28 -22.37 3.05
N ASP A 8 19.92 -21.63 3.96
CA ASP A 8 19.98 -20.19 4.06
C ASP A 8 20.33 -19.58 2.70
N ARG A 9 19.37 -18.92 2.04
CA ARG A 9 19.67 -18.13 0.84
C ARG A 9 20.32 -16.84 1.34
N PRO A 10 21.57 -16.53 0.99
CA PRO A 10 22.21 -15.33 1.50
C PRO A 10 21.46 -14.07 1.01
N GLY A 11 21.00 -13.25 1.96
CA GLY A 11 21.04 -11.78 1.86
C GLY A 11 19.90 -11.03 1.17
N THR A 12 18.70 -11.60 1.01
CA THR A 12 17.54 -10.87 0.45
C THR A 12 16.45 -10.68 1.49
N MET A 13 15.83 -9.49 1.55
CA MET A 13 14.70 -9.22 2.44
C MET A 13 13.55 -10.21 2.19
N GLN A 14 13.10 -10.86 3.25
CA GLN A 14 12.02 -11.85 3.24
C GLN A 14 10.96 -11.50 4.27
N TYR A 15 9.76 -12.04 4.04
CA TYR A 15 8.57 -11.79 4.85
C TYR A 15 7.95 -13.10 5.31
N CYS A 16 7.40 -13.07 6.51
CA CYS A 16 6.64 -14.15 7.12
C CYS A 16 5.26 -13.68 7.56
N SER A 17 4.36 -14.63 7.76
CA SER A 17 3.10 -14.37 8.44
C SER A 17 3.30 -14.27 9.94
N THR A 18 2.60 -13.32 10.55
CA THR A 18 2.43 -13.20 12.02
C THR A 18 1.84 -14.44 12.69
N ARG A 19 1.27 -15.39 11.93
CA ARG A 19 0.79 -16.70 12.42
C ARG A 19 1.76 -17.86 12.15
N GLY A 20 2.90 -17.60 11.51
CA GLY A 20 3.96 -18.57 11.27
C GLY A 20 3.65 -19.66 10.23
N GLY A 21 2.51 -19.57 9.53
CA GLY A 21 2.15 -20.53 8.48
C GLY A 21 2.80 -20.24 7.13
N VAL A 22 3.46 -19.08 6.97
CA VAL A 22 4.06 -18.61 5.72
C VAL A 22 5.40 -17.94 6.00
N HIS A 23 6.42 -18.27 5.22
CA HIS A 23 7.81 -17.81 5.38
C HIS A 23 8.52 -17.69 4.03
N GLY A 24 9.58 -16.88 3.98
CA GLY A 24 10.47 -16.77 2.83
C GLY A 24 9.89 -16.06 1.61
N TRP A 25 8.74 -15.39 1.74
CA TRP A 25 8.12 -14.62 0.66
C TRP A 25 8.89 -13.33 0.43
N ASP A 26 8.98 -12.88 -0.82
CA ASP A 26 9.62 -11.61 -1.13
C ASP A 26 8.61 -10.44 -1.09
N PHE A 27 9.09 -9.20 -1.29
CA PHE A 27 8.22 -8.02 -1.27
C PHE A 27 7.10 -8.08 -2.32
N ARG A 28 7.40 -8.60 -3.52
CA ARG A 28 6.44 -8.69 -4.61
C ARG A 28 5.35 -9.69 -4.24
N ASP A 29 5.71 -10.85 -3.73
CA ASP A 29 4.74 -11.88 -3.31
C ASP A 29 3.78 -11.31 -2.25
N VAL A 30 4.31 -10.60 -1.26
CA VAL A 30 3.53 -9.94 -0.19
C VAL A 30 2.61 -8.86 -0.76
N LEU A 31 3.13 -8.02 -1.65
CA LEU A 31 2.40 -6.92 -2.27
C LEU A 31 1.17 -7.40 -3.04
N PHE A 32 1.27 -8.50 -3.78
CA PHE A 32 0.15 -9.08 -4.53
C PHE A 32 -0.79 -9.94 -3.68
N SER A 33 -0.32 -10.49 -2.56
CA SER A 33 -1.16 -11.34 -1.70
C SER A 33 -2.23 -10.54 -0.95
N GLY A 34 -1.87 -9.35 -0.47
CA GLY A 34 -2.69 -8.54 0.44
C GLY A 34 -2.84 -9.16 1.85
N TYR A 35 -3.32 -10.40 1.95
CA TYR A 35 -3.44 -11.19 3.18
C TYR A 35 -2.55 -12.42 3.15
N ALA A 36 -2.06 -12.85 4.31
CA ALA A 36 -1.36 -14.13 4.40
C ALA A 36 -2.38 -15.28 4.31
N PRO A 37 -2.07 -16.37 3.56
CA PRO A 37 -2.95 -17.54 3.42
C PRO A 37 -3.42 -18.20 4.74
N ASP A 38 -2.67 -18.03 5.83
CA ASP A 38 -3.02 -18.52 7.17
C ASP A 38 -3.91 -17.55 7.98
N GLY A 39 -4.35 -16.46 7.34
CA GLY A 39 -5.17 -15.39 7.94
C GLY A 39 -4.38 -14.42 8.82
N GLY A 40 -3.05 -14.48 8.81
CA GLY A 40 -2.17 -13.49 9.44
C GLY A 40 -1.92 -12.26 8.55
N MET A 41 -1.12 -11.34 9.07
CA MET A 41 -0.51 -10.24 8.32
C MET A 41 0.96 -10.57 8.04
N PHE A 42 1.48 -10.08 6.91
CA PHE A 42 2.89 -10.18 6.59
C PHE A 42 3.72 -9.16 7.38
N MET A 43 4.91 -9.58 7.80
CA MET A 43 5.96 -8.74 8.39
C MET A 43 7.32 -9.20 7.87
N PRO A 44 8.34 -8.33 7.82
CA PRO A 44 9.68 -8.77 7.48
C PRO A 44 10.19 -9.78 8.51
N GLU A 45 10.89 -10.83 8.06
CA GLU A 45 11.48 -11.84 8.94
C GLU A 45 12.55 -11.22 9.86
N ASN A 46 13.19 -10.15 9.40
CA ASN A 46 14.15 -9.37 10.16
C ASN A 46 13.87 -7.88 9.96
N VAL A 47 13.77 -7.12 11.06
CA VAL A 47 13.62 -5.66 11.00
C VAL A 47 15.00 -5.01 10.85
N PRO A 48 15.25 -4.23 9.77
CA PRO A 48 16.52 -3.54 9.58
C PRO A 48 16.87 -2.62 10.76
N VAL A 49 18.12 -2.68 11.22
CA VAL A 49 18.63 -1.82 12.29
C VAL A 49 19.47 -0.71 11.67
N LEU A 50 19.12 0.55 11.97
CA LEU A 50 19.84 1.72 11.48
C LEU A 50 20.87 2.19 12.50
N SER A 51 22.08 2.49 12.02
CA SER A 51 23.09 3.12 12.85
C SER A 51 22.74 4.59 13.12
N PRO A 52 23.18 5.18 14.25
CA PRO A 52 23.01 6.61 14.50
C PRO A 52 23.63 7.49 13.40
N ASP A 53 24.73 7.05 12.77
CA ASP A 53 25.35 7.76 11.64
C ASP A 53 24.47 7.75 10.40
N THR A 54 23.82 6.62 10.10
CA THR A 54 22.85 6.51 9.01
C THR A 54 21.71 7.49 9.21
N VAL A 55 21.11 7.50 10.41
CA VAL A 55 20.00 8.42 10.74
C VAL A 55 20.43 9.89 10.66
N ARG A 56 21.64 10.22 11.15
CA ARG A 56 22.19 11.59 11.00
C ARG A 56 22.40 11.96 9.54
N GLY A 57 22.92 11.05 8.72
CA GLY A 57 23.14 11.25 7.29
C GLY A 57 21.85 11.49 6.50
N TRP A 58 20.70 11.15 7.06
CA TRP A 58 19.38 11.38 6.45
C TRP A 58 18.77 12.75 6.80
N GLY A 59 19.31 13.48 7.78
CA GLY A 59 18.70 14.71 8.30
C GLY A 59 18.55 15.87 7.30
N GLY A 60 19.27 15.84 6.18
CA GLY A 60 19.19 16.86 5.12
C GLY A 60 18.38 16.45 3.89
N ARG A 61 17.79 15.24 3.87
CA ARG A 61 17.06 14.71 2.73
C ARG A 61 15.64 15.24 2.67
N SER A 62 15.14 15.41 1.45
CA SER A 62 13.72 15.64 1.18
C SER A 62 12.89 14.42 1.56
N TYR A 63 11.57 14.61 1.72
CA TYR A 63 10.66 13.52 2.07
C TYR A 63 10.68 12.38 1.04
N PRO A 64 10.63 12.62 -0.29
CA PRO A 64 10.74 11.54 -1.28
C PRO A 64 12.07 10.77 -1.17
N GLU A 65 13.19 11.48 -0.99
CA GLU A 65 14.49 10.82 -0.80
C GLU A 65 14.50 9.93 0.46
N LEU A 66 13.90 10.37 1.56
CA LEU A 66 13.74 9.57 2.77
C LEU A 66 12.87 8.34 2.54
N VAL A 67 11.77 8.47 1.80
CA VAL A 67 10.91 7.33 1.43
C VAL A 67 11.70 6.31 0.62
N VAL A 68 12.53 6.73 -0.33
CA VAL A 68 13.39 5.84 -1.11
C VAL A 68 14.42 5.14 -0.21
N GLU A 69 15.08 5.86 0.70
CA GLU A 69 16.05 5.27 1.65
C GLU A 69 15.40 4.20 2.53
N VAL A 70 14.24 4.50 3.13
CA VAL A 70 13.52 3.57 4.00
C VAL A 70 12.98 2.39 3.19
N ALA A 71 12.35 2.63 2.04
CA ALA A 71 11.83 1.56 1.19
C ALA A 71 12.93 0.62 0.68
N SER A 72 14.13 1.14 0.39
CA SER A 72 15.29 0.35 -0.04
C SER A 72 15.75 -0.66 1.03
N LEU A 73 15.41 -0.46 2.31
CA LEU A 73 15.68 -1.44 3.37
C LEU A 73 14.78 -2.67 3.26
N PHE A 74 13.58 -2.50 2.70
CA PHE A 74 12.51 -3.50 2.65
C PHE A 74 12.28 -4.08 1.24
N ILE A 75 12.78 -3.38 0.21
CA ILE A 75 12.67 -3.76 -1.20
C ILE A 75 14.07 -3.93 -1.77
N PRO A 76 14.54 -5.17 -1.96
CA PRO A 76 15.84 -5.44 -2.56
C PRO A 76 15.95 -4.86 -3.99
N ASN A 77 17.14 -4.38 -4.34
CA ASN A 77 17.44 -3.78 -5.66
C ASN A 77 17.20 -4.74 -6.84
N GLN A 78 17.19 -6.06 -6.59
CA GLN A 78 16.86 -7.07 -7.59
C GLN A 78 15.36 -7.08 -7.96
N LEU A 79 14.48 -6.67 -7.04
CA LEU A 79 13.05 -6.56 -7.29
C LEU A 79 12.71 -5.23 -7.96
N ILE A 80 13.11 -4.13 -7.33
CA ILE A 80 12.95 -2.77 -7.85
C ILE A 80 14.33 -2.08 -7.78
N PRO A 81 15.01 -1.88 -8.92
CA PRO A 81 16.25 -1.12 -8.99
C PRO A 81 16.09 0.27 -8.38
N ARG A 82 17.16 0.77 -7.75
CA ARG A 82 17.17 2.07 -7.07
C ARG A 82 16.62 3.23 -7.92
N LEU A 83 17.02 3.31 -9.19
CA LEU A 83 16.56 4.35 -10.11
C LEU A 83 15.05 4.23 -10.40
N ASP A 84 14.54 3.00 -10.57
CA ASP A 84 13.11 2.78 -10.74
C ASP A 84 12.36 3.18 -9.47
N LEU A 85 12.88 2.84 -8.28
CA LEU A 85 12.27 3.20 -6.99
C LEU A 85 12.19 4.72 -6.81
N GLU A 86 13.23 5.46 -7.20
CA GLU A 86 13.24 6.93 -7.15
C GLU A 86 12.18 7.55 -8.05
N VAL A 87 12.00 7.00 -9.26
CA VAL A 87 10.92 7.44 -10.19
C VAL A 87 9.55 7.13 -9.60
N LEU A 88 9.31 5.89 -9.14
CA LEU A 88 8.02 5.47 -8.61
C LEU A 88 7.60 6.30 -7.39
N VAL A 89 8.52 6.59 -6.47
CA VAL A 89 8.25 7.43 -5.29
C VAL A 89 8.00 8.88 -5.69
N SER A 90 8.79 9.43 -6.62
CA SER A 90 8.58 10.78 -7.13
C SER A 90 7.20 10.94 -7.77
N GLU A 91 6.81 10.00 -8.63
CA GLU A 91 5.49 9.99 -9.26
C GLU A 91 4.36 9.82 -8.25
N ALA A 92 4.51 8.91 -7.28
CA ALA A 92 3.53 8.69 -6.22
C ALA A 92 3.26 9.93 -5.36
N LEU A 93 4.27 10.78 -5.15
CA LEU A 93 4.16 11.96 -4.30
C LEU A 93 3.94 13.27 -5.09
N SER A 94 3.95 13.20 -6.42
CA SER A 94 3.80 14.37 -7.30
C SER A 94 2.45 15.10 -7.20
N GLY A 95 1.40 14.38 -6.77
CA GLY A 95 0.05 14.94 -6.58
C GLY A 95 -0.14 15.71 -5.28
N PHE A 96 0.87 15.80 -4.42
CA PHE A 96 0.76 16.54 -3.16
C PHE A 96 0.86 18.05 -3.40
N SER A 97 -0.01 18.81 -2.73
CA SER A 97 -0.11 20.26 -2.86
C SER A 97 1.07 21.04 -2.26
N LEU A 98 1.93 20.37 -1.48
CA LEU A 98 3.14 20.94 -0.89
C LEU A 98 4.40 20.28 -1.46
N PRO A 99 5.44 21.05 -1.85
CA PRO A 99 6.72 20.49 -2.28
C PRO A 99 7.37 19.57 -1.23
N GLU A 100 7.22 19.91 0.05
CA GLU A 100 7.72 19.10 1.16
C GLU A 100 6.90 17.82 1.44
N VAL A 101 5.76 17.62 0.77
CA VAL A 101 4.79 16.52 0.92
C VAL A 101 4.09 16.49 2.29
N VAL A 102 4.87 16.55 3.38
CA VAL A 102 4.41 16.62 4.78
C VAL A 102 4.98 17.86 5.45
N ARG A 103 4.22 18.44 6.40
CA ARG A 103 4.62 19.65 7.10
C ARG A 103 4.49 19.48 8.61
N VAL A 104 5.46 19.99 9.36
CA VAL A 104 5.35 20.11 10.83
C VAL A 104 4.96 21.54 11.19
N ALA A 105 3.69 21.76 11.49
CA ALA A 105 3.18 23.04 11.96
C ALA A 105 3.48 23.21 13.46
N ARG A 106 4.20 24.27 13.83
CA ARG A 106 4.51 24.60 15.22
C ARG A 106 3.46 25.56 15.77
N LEU A 107 2.82 25.15 16.85
CA LEU A 107 1.79 25.90 17.57
C LEU A 107 2.36 26.50 18.87
N LYS A 108 1.51 27.14 19.67
CA LYS A 108 1.89 27.71 20.97
C LYS A 108 2.27 26.61 21.96
N ASP A 109 3.03 26.99 22.98
CA ASP A 109 3.40 26.15 24.12
C ASP A 109 4.16 24.86 23.75
N GLY A 110 4.93 24.91 22.64
CA GLY A 110 5.74 23.79 22.16
C GLY A 110 4.95 22.68 21.47
N LEU A 111 3.63 22.83 21.30
CA LEU A 111 2.82 21.87 20.54
C LEU A 111 3.20 21.91 19.06
N SER A 112 3.37 20.74 18.45
CA SER A 112 3.59 20.60 17.01
C SER A 112 2.59 19.62 16.42
N VAL A 113 2.13 19.90 15.20
CA VAL A 113 1.21 19.08 14.43
C VAL A 113 1.90 18.63 13.16
N LEU A 114 1.96 17.33 12.91
CA LEU A 114 2.41 16.77 11.64
C LEU A 114 1.21 16.68 10.69
N GLU A 115 1.19 17.55 9.71
CA GLU A 115 0.16 17.62 8.68
C GLU A 115 0.46 16.58 7.60
N LEU A 116 -0.43 15.59 7.48
CA LEU A 116 -0.33 14.46 6.54
C LEU A 116 -1.45 14.48 5.48
N PHE A 117 -2.19 15.59 5.38
CA PHE A 117 -3.42 15.71 4.59
C PHE A 117 -3.22 16.58 3.33
N HIS A 118 -2.00 16.69 2.84
CA HIS A 118 -1.67 17.55 1.69
C HIS A 118 -1.78 16.83 0.34
N GLY A 119 -2.17 15.56 0.35
CA GLY A 119 -2.51 14.78 -0.85
C GLY A 119 -3.90 15.14 -1.39
N GLU A 120 -4.23 14.59 -2.56
CA GLU A 120 -5.43 14.96 -3.32
C GLU A 120 -6.75 14.61 -2.61
N THR A 121 -6.74 13.65 -1.68
CA THR A 121 -7.96 13.26 -0.93
C THR A 121 -8.01 13.86 0.46
N LEU A 122 -7.01 14.66 0.83
CA LEU A 122 -6.87 15.32 2.12
C LEU A 122 -6.78 14.34 3.31
N ALA A 123 -6.27 13.14 3.07
CA ALA A 123 -6.12 12.10 4.08
C ALA A 123 -4.70 11.55 4.12
N PHE A 124 -4.23 11.18 5.31
CA PHE A 124 -2.90 10.59 5.49
C PHE A 124 -2.68 9.29 4.71
N LYS A 125 -3.77 8.63 4.32
CA LYS A 125 -3.75 7.38 3.55
C LYS A 125 -3.13 7.58 2.16
N ASP A 126 -3.16 8.80 1.62
CA ASP A 126 -2.56 9.14 0.33
C ASP A 126 -1.07 8.80 0.30
N LEU A 127 -0.34 9.04 1.40
CA LEU A 127 1.12 8.83 1.48
C LEU A 127 1.55 7.39 1.21
N ALA A 128 0.78 6.42 1.72
CA ALA A 128 1.09 5.01 1.55
C ALA A 128 0.39 4.44 0.30
N MET A 129 -0.84 4.85 0.02
CA MET A 129 -1.64 4.29 -1.05
C MET A 129 -1.06 4.59 -2.43
N THR A 130 -0.60 5.82 -2.67
CA THR A 130 -0.02 6.19 -3.98
C THR A 130 1.25 5.39 -4.25
N CYS A 131 2.14 5.26 -3.26
CA CYS A 131 3.34 4.42 -3.37
C CYS A 131 3.00 2.95 -3.62
N THR A 132 2.04 2.40 -2.85
CA THR A 132 1.63 1.00 -2.97
C THR A 132 1.10 0.69 -4.36
N VAL A 133 0.25 1.56 -4.91
CA VAL A 133 -0.31 1.39 -6.25
C VAL A 133 0.76 1.53 -7.34
N ARG A 134 1.71 2.45 -7.21
CA ARG A 134 2.87 2.54 -8.14
C ARG A 134 3.74 1.30 -8.11
N PHE A 135 3.97 0.71 -6.93
CA PHE A 135 4.70 -0.56 -6.84
C PHE A 135 3.95 -1.72 -7.48
N LEU A 136 2.62 -1.81 -7.30
CA LEU A 136 1.79 -2.80 -7.98
C LEU A 136 1.86 -2.62 -9.49
N GLU A 137 1.66 -1.40 -9.98
CA GLU A 137 1.71 -1.05 -11.39
C GLU A 137 3.06 -1.42 -12.01
N TYR A 138 4.18 -1.13 -11.34
CA TYR A 138 5.53 -1.48 -11.77
C TYR A 138 5.63 -2.98 -12.12
N PHE A 139 5.20 -3.86 -11.21
CA PHE A 139 5.25 -5.30 -11.44
C PHE A 139 4.24 -5.77 -12.49
N LEU A 140 3.02 -5.21 -12.50
CA LEU A 140 1.99 -5.54 -13.49
C LEU A 140 2.46 -5.22 -14.91
N GLN A 141 3.07 -4.05 -15.12
CA GLN A 141 3.62 -3.66 -16.42
C GLN A 141 4.80 -4.56 -16.82
N LYS A 142 5.73 -4.83 -15.90
CA LYS A 142 6.90 -5.68 -16.14
C LYS A 142 6.52 -7.10 -16.54
N GLU A 143 5.43 -7.63 -15.97
CA GLU A 143 4.92 -8.97 -16.25
C GLU A 143 3.87 -9.02 -17.35
N LYS A 144 3.42 -7.86 -17.85
CA LYS A 144 2.30 -7.74 -18.79
C LYS A 144 1.03 -8.43 -18.28
N ARG A 145 0.72 -8.20 -17.01
CA ARG A 145 -0.43 -8.79 -16.30
C ARG A 145 -1.43 -7.73 -15.87
N ARG A 146 -2.60 -8.18 -15.46
CA ARG A 146 -3.62 -7.34 -14.83
C ARG A 146 -3.89 -7.83 -13.41
N ALA A 147 -4.42 -6.95 -12.57
CA ALA A 147 -4.94 -7.35 -11.26
C ALA A 147 -6.27 -6.66 -10.99
N THR A 148 -7.13 -7.34 -10.24
CA THR A 148 -8.29 -6.73 -9.60
C THR A 148 -7.97 -6.53 -8.11
N VAL A 149 -8.03 -5.28 -7.64
CA VAL A 149 -7.89 -4.94 -6.23
C VAL A 149 -9.25 -4.63 -5.65
N VAL A 150 -9.56 -5.27 -4.52
CA VAL A 150 -10.83 -5.07 -3.82
C VAL A 150 -10.58 -4.39 -2.48
N VAL A 151 -11.24 -3.26 -2.24
CA VAL A 151 -11.06 -2.43 -1.04
C VAL A 151 -12.40 -2.28 -0.33
N GLY A 152 -12.47 -2.78 0.90
CA GLY A 152 -13.50 -2.40 1.86
C GLY A 152 -13.09 -1.09 2.55
N THR A 153 -14.00 -0.14 2.68
CA THR A 153 -13.69 1.15 3.29
C THR A 153 -14.78 1.68 4.22
N SER A 154 -14.37 2.50 5.18
CA SER A 154 -15.25 3.33 6.01
C SER A 154 -15.22 4.81 5.59
N GLY A 155 -14.65 5.14 4.42
CA GLY A 155 -14.54 6.52 3.92
C GLY A 155 -13.22 6.76 3.19
N ASP A 156 -12.24 7.37 3.86
CA ASP A 156 -11.05 7.91 3.18
C ASP A 156 -10.23 6.87 2.40
N THR A 157 -10.14 5.62 2.88
CA THR A 157 -9.32 4.59 2.20
C THR A 157 -9.78 4.37 0.77
N GLY A 158 -11.10 4.40 0.52
CA GLY A 158 -11.65 4.25 -0.82
C GLY A 158 -11.29 5.43 -1.70
N GLY A 159 -11.39 6.65 -1.18
CA GLY A 159 -10.95 7.87 -1.90
C GLY A 159 -9.47 7.79 -2.30
N SER A 160 -8.58 7.50 -1.34
CA SER A 160 -7.14 7.36 -1.61
C SER A 160 -6.84 6.25 -2.61
N ALA A 161 -7.51 5.10 -2.50
CA ALA A 161 -7.33 3.98 -3.42
C ALA A 161 -7.75 4.35 -4.85
N ILE A 162 -8.93 4.96 -5.01
CA ILE A 162 -9.44 5.43 -6.30
C ILE A 162 -8.48 6.43 -6.91
N GLN A 163 -8.12 7.48 -6.16
CA GLN A 163 -7.25 8.52 -6.69
C GLN A 163 -5.88 7.98 -7.12
N SER A 164 -5.36 6.96 -6.41
CA SER A 164 -4.08 6.32 -6.74
C SER A 164 -4.16 5.40 -7.96
N ALA A 165 -5.31 4.74 -8.19
CA ALA A 165 -5.47 3.68 -9.19
C ALA A 165 -6.20 4.12 -10.48
N LYS A 166 -6.87 5.27 -10.47
CA LYS A 166 -7.69 5.72 -11.60
C LYS A 166 -6.85 5.84 -12.89
N GLY A 167 -7.36 5.32 -14.00
CA GLY A 167 -6.71 5.35 -15.31
C GLY A 167 -5.55 4.36 -15.50
N LEU A 168 -5.22 3.54 -14.49
CA LEU A 168 -4.16 2.54 -14.60
C LEU A 168 -4.65 1.32 -15.38
N SER A 169 -4.14 1.15 -16.60
CA SER A 169 -4.60 0.08 -17.50
C SER A 169 -4.30 -1.34 -16.98
N GLY A 170 -3.35 -1.54 -16.07
CA GLY A 170 -3.04 -2.85 -15.49
C GLY A 170 -3.91 -3.22 -14.29
N LEU A 171 -4.76 -2.32 -13.79
CA LEU A 171 -5.39 -2.45 -12.48
C LEU A 171 -6.87 -2.11 -12.55
N ASP A 172 -7.73 -3.08 -12.20
CA ASP A 172 -9.14 -2.83 -11.93
C ASP A 172 -9.35 -2.65 -10.43
N LEU A 173 -9.97 -1.55 -10.00
CA LEU A 173 -10.22 -1.25 -8.59
C LEU A 173 -11.71 -1.39 -8.28
N VAL A 174 -12.03 -2.26 -7.33
CA VAL A 174 -13.36 -2.42 -6.76
C VAL A 174 -13.37 -1.85 -5.35
N VAL A 175 -14.17 -0.80 -5.10
CA VAL A 175 -14.33 -0.20 -3.77
C VAL A 175 -15.73 -0.46 -3.25
N VAL A 176 -15.82 -0.99 -2.04
CA VAL A 176 -17.08 -1.27 -1.33
C VAL A 176 -17.14 -0.43 -0.06
N TYR A 177 -18.21 0.35 0.11
CA TYR A 177 -18.41 1.20 1.29
C TYR A 177 -19.81 1.02 1.90
N PRO A 178 -19.97 1.22 3.22
CA PRO A 178 -21.26 1.05 3.89
C PRO A 178 -22.18 2.24 3.60
N GLN A 179 -23.34 1.96 3.01
CA GLN A 179 -24.30 2.98 2.60
C GLN A 179 -24.77 3.82 3.79
N GLY A 180 -24.74 5.15 3.64
CA GLY A 180 -25.22 6.07 4.67
C GLY A 180 -24.38 6.11 5.96
N ARG A 181 -23.19 5.50 5.96
CA ARG A 181 -22.28 5.44 7.12
C ARG A 181 -21.00 6.27 6.94
N ILE A 182 -20.85 6.93 5.80
CA ILE A 182 -19.71 7.81 5.48
C ILE A 182 -20.19 9.24 5.25
N THR A 183 -19.28 10.20 5.31
CA THR A 183 -19.64 11.60 5.04
C THR A 183 -19.93 11.82 3.55
N PRO A 184 -20.76 12.81 3.18
CA PRO A 184 -21.02 13.14 1.78
C PRO A 184 -19.76 13.52 0.98
N VAL A 185 -18.74 14.06 1.64
CA VAL A 185 -17.47 14.41 0.99
C VAL A 185 -16.69 13.14 0.64
N GLN A 186 -16.58 12.19 1.58
CA GLN A 186 -15.93 10.91 1.33
C GLN A 186 -16.66 10.10 0.25
N GLU A 187 -18.00 10.09 0.26
CA GLU A 187 -18.80 9.44 -0.77
C GLU A 187 -18.54 10.05 -2.15
N LYS A 188 -18.47 11.38 -2.25
CA LYS A 188 -18.17 12.06 -3.51
C LYS A 188 -16.76 11.78 -4.00
N HIS A 189 -15.76 11.75 -3.12
CA HIS A 189 -14.39 11.35 -3.50
C HIS A 189 -14.33 9.99 -4.19
N MET A 190 -15.31 9.11 -3.92
CA MET A 190 -15.40 7.80 -4.58
C MET A 190 -16.31 7.82 -5.81
N THR A 191 -17.54 8.33 -5.68
CA THR A 191 -18.61 8.18 -6.67
C THR A 191 -18.53 9.13 -7.87
N THR A 192 -17.65 10.13 -7.84
CA THR A 192 -17.46 11.07 -8.97
C THR A 192 -16.29 10.72 -9.88
N CYS A 193 -15.55 9.65 -9.61
CA CYS A 193 -14.53 9.15 -10.53
C CYS A 193 -15.22 8.46 -11.73
N LEU A 194 -14.81 8.82 -12.95
CA LEU A 194 -15.41 8.31 -14.19
C LEU A 194 -14.46 7.42 -15.01
N GLU A 195 -13.30 7.05 -14.44
CA GLU A 195 -12.36 6.16 -15.10
C GLU A 195 -12.92 4.73 -15.20
N ASP A 196 -12.74 4.10 -16.36
CA ASP A 196 -13.33 2.78 -16.68
C ASP A 196 -12.85 1.66 -15.75
N ASN A 197 -11.64 1.79 -15.19
CA ASN A 197 -11.02 0.80 -14.32
C ASN A 197 -11.42 0.94 -12.83
N VAL A 198 -12.35 1.84 -12.51
CA VAL A 198 -12.81 2.09 -11.14
C VAL A 198 -14.28 1.70 -11.01
N HIS A 199 -14.56 0.82 -10.05
CA HIS A 199 -15.90 0.30 -9.76
C HIS A 199 -16.25 0.53 -8.30
N VAL A 200 -17.31 1.29 -8.04
CA VAL A 200 -17.69 1.69 -6.68
C VAL A 200 -19.08 1.14 -6.33
N PHE A 201 -19.16 0.41 -5.23
CA PHE A 201 -20.38 -0.23 -4.75
C PHE A 201 -20.73 0.23 -3.32
N ALA A 202 -21.98 0.64 -3.13
CA ALA A 202 -22.55 0.82 -1.80
C ALA A 202 -23.08 -0.53 -1.30
N ALA A 203 -22.84 -0.85 -0.04
CA ALA A 203 -23.33 -2.07 0.60
C ALA A 203 -24.15 -1.75 1.85
N ASP A 204 -25.17 -2.56 2.10
CA ASP A 204 -25.90 -2.54 3.36
C ASP A 204 -25.03 -3.06 4.51
N GLY A 205 -25.20 -2.48 5.70
CA GLY A 205 -24.50 -2.89 6.92
C GLY A 205 -23.38 -1.92 7.35
N SER A 206 -22.45 -2.42 8.14
CA SER A 206 -21.28 -1.71 8.65
C SER A 206 -20.00 -2.04 7.88
N SER A 207 -18.90 -1.33 8.15
CA SER A 207 -17.59 -1.69 7.60
C SER A 207 -17.14 -3.10 8.01
N ASP A 208 -17.47 -3.52 9.24
CA ASP A 208 -17.15 -4.88 9.71
C ASP A 208 -17.96 -5.95 8.95
N ASP A 209 -19.19 -5.62 8.54
CA ASP A 209 -20.03 -6.52 7.75
C ASP A 209 -19.51 -6.68 6.31
N ILE A 210 -18.92 -5.62 5.74
CA ILE A 210 -18.26 -5.64 4.42
C ILE A 210 -16.95 -6.43 4.47
N ASP A 211 -16.22 -6.37 5.57
CA ASP A 211 -14.94 -7.06 5.75
C ASP A 211 -15.07 -8.59 5.68
N GLN A 212 -16.19 -9.15 6.16
CA GLN A 212 -16.42 -10.59 6.16
C GLN A 212 -16.45 -11.23 4.76
N PRO A 213 -17.29 -10.79 3.80
CA PRO A 213 -17.29 -11.34 2.46
C PRO A 213 -15.96 -11.09 1.74
N LEU A 214 -15.31 -9.93 1.96
CA LEU A 214 -13.99 -9.67 1.38
C LEU A 214 -12.95 -10.67 1.86
N ARG A 215 -12.89 -10.96 3.16
CA ARG A 215 -11.99 -12.00 3.71
C ARG A 215 -12.26 -13.38 3.11
N ARG A 216 -13.54 -13.72 2.85
CA ARG A 216 -13.90 -14.99 2.19
C ARG A 216 -13.43 -15.02 0.74
N LEU A 217 -13.57 -13.93 -0.01
CA LEU A 217 -13.07 -13.82 -1.38
C LEU A 217 -11.55 -14.04 -1.43
N PHE A 218 -10.79 -13.42 -0.52
CA PHE A 218 -9.33 -13.60 -0.47
C PHE A 218 -8.90 -15.00 0.01
N ALA A 219 -9.71 -15.67 0.83
CA ALA A 219 -9.46 -17.04 1.25
C ALA A 219 -9.78 -18.08 0.15
N ASP A 220 -10.62 -17.72 -0.83
CA ASP A 220 -10.95 -18.58 -1.97
C ASP A 220 -9.81 -18.60 -2.99
N GLN A 221 -8.91 -19.57 -2.83
CA GLN A 221 -7.73 -19.73 -3.68
C GLN A 221 -8.08 -20.10 -5.12
N GLU A 222 -9.24 -20.69 -5.40
CA GLU A 222 -9.66 -20.98 -6.78
C GLU A 222 -10.12 -19.71 -7.47
N LEU A 223 -10.91 -18.88 -6.79
CA LEU A 223 -11.33 -17.57 -7.30
C LEU A 223 -10.12 -16.67 -7.55
N VAL A 224 -9.21 -16.55 -6.59
CA VAL A 224 -7.99 -15.74 -6.71
C VAL A 224 -7.11 -16.22 -7.85
N LYS A 225 -6.94 -17.54 -8.05
CA LYS A 225 -6.14 -18.07 -9.16
C LYS A 225 -6.79 -17.86 -10.53
N SER A 226 -8.13 -17.89 -10.60
CA SER A 226 -8.85 -17.78 -11.87
C SER A 226 -9.07 -16.35 -12.34
N HIS A 227 -9.08 -15.37 -11.41
CA HIS A 227 -9.42 -13.97 -11.71
C HIS A 227 -8.43 -12.94 -11.15
N GLY A 228 -7.44 -13.35 -10.35
CA GLY A 228 -6.44 -12.47 -9.74
C GLY A 228 -5.16 -12.26 -10.56
N SER A 229 -5.15 -12.61 -11.86
CA SER A 229 -3.96 -12.62 -12.71
C SER A 229 -4.14 -12.06 -14.10
#